data_AF-A0A0N0U9U2-F1
#
_entry.id   AF-A0A0N0U9U2-F1
#
_cell.length_a   1.000
_cell.length_b   1.000
_cell.length_c   1.000
_cell.angle_alpha   90.00
_cell.angle_beta   90.00
_cell.angle_gamma   90.00
#
_symmetry.space_group_name_H-M   'P 1'
#
loop_
_entity.id
_entity.type
_entity.pdbx_description
1 polymer ?
#
loop_
_entity_poly.entity_id
_entity_poly.type
_entity_poly.pdbx_seq_one_letter_code
_entity_poly.pdbx_strand_id
1 'polypeptide(L)'
;MDLSGRRRYLPAAGFSLLVLVTSLLPVPEGASGQVPVLLGVALDKWVHAASYGTLAVLLAWGRRARSVAAVAGLVTVAVCYGAGVELAQTLVSSRGTSGADFLANAVGAALAGLAWLAAHRSGALSDQTDPQSRQ
;
A
#
# COMPACT_ATOMS: atom_id res chain seq x y z
N MET A 1 -22.18 11.90 -13.16
CA MET A 1 -21.01 11.42 -12.38
C MET A 1 -21.37 10.07 -11.78
N ASP A 2 -20.70 8.98 -12.18
CA ASP A 2 -21.03 7.63 -11.71
C ASP A 2 -20.57 7.43 -10.25
N LEU A 3 -21.52 7.59 -9.32
CA LEU A 3 -21.28 7.47 -7.87
C LEU A 3 -20.80 6.06 -7.50
N SER A 4 -21.11 5.06 -8.33
CA SER A 4 -20.74 3.66 -8.15
C SER A 4 -19.24 3.45 -8.20
N GLY A 5 -18.55 4.14 -9.11
CA GLY A 5 -17.10 4.08 -9.24
C GLY A 5 -16.37 4.73 -8.05
N ARG A 6 -16.87 5.88 -7.57
CA ARG A 6 -16.30 6.58 -6.41
C ARG A 6 -16.41 5.78 -5.12
N ARG A 7 -17.51 5.05 -4.91
CA ARG A 7 -17.71 4.22 -3.71
C ARG A 7 -16.65 3.12 -3.55
N ARG A 8 -16.08 2.63 -4.66
CA ARG A 8 -15.04 1.59 -4.63
C ARG A 8 -13.68 2.09 -4.12
N TYR A 9 -13.46 3.40 -4.09
CA TYR A 9 -12.25 3.98 -3.50
C TYR A 9 -12.42 4.30 -2.01
N LEU A 10 -13.61 4.16 -1.43
CA LEU A 10 -13.83 4.42 0.00
C LEU A 10 -12.90 3.60 0.91
N PRO A 11 -12.63 2.30 0.65
CA PRO A 11 -11.67 1.55 1.44
C PRO A 11 -10.24 2.13 1.35
N ALA A 12 -9.79 2.49 0.15
CA ALA A 12 -8.47 3.11 -0.03
C ALA A 12 -8.37 4.47 0.68
N ALA A 13 -9.42 5.30 0.57
CA ALA A 13 -9.50 6.58 1.25
C ALA A 13 -9.49 6.42 2.78
N GLY A 14 -10.35 5.56 3.32
CA GLY A 14 -10.41 5.28 4.76
C GLY A 14 -9.10 4.70 5.30
N PHE A 15 -8.48 3.78 4.56
CA PHE A 15 -7.19 3.21 4.94
C PHE A 15 -6.05 4.24 4.86
N SER A 16 -6.03 5.09 3.82
CA SER A 16 -5.05 6.17 3.73
C SER A 16 -5.17 7.13 4.92
N LEU A 17 -6.40 7.51 5.31
CA LEU A 17 -6.65 8.34 6.47
C LEU A 17 -6.18 7.66 7.76
N LEU A 18 -6.46 6.37 7.93
CA LEU A 18 -5.97 5.58 9.06
C LEU A 18 -4.43 5.66 9.15
N VAL A 19 -3.73 5.39 8.05
CA VAL A 19 -2.26 5.46 7.99
C VAL A 19 -1.77 6.87 8.34
N LEU A 20 -2.38 7.92 7.79
CA LEU A 20 -2.00 9.30 8.09
C LEU A 20 -2.14 9.60 9.59
N VAL A 21 -3.30 9.28 10.17
CA VAL A 21 -3.59 9.56 11.58
C VAL A 21 -2.60 8.82 12.46
N THR A 22 -2.40 7.51 12.25
CA THR A 22 -1.48 6.71 13.09
C THR A 22 -0.02 7.12 12.92
N SER A 23 0.39 7.50 11.70
CA SER A 23 1.74 8.02 11.44
C SER A 23 2.02 9.38 12.08
N LEU A 24 0.99 10.17 12.41
CA LEU A 24 1.13 11.48 13.05
C LEU A 24 0.87 11.47 14.57
N LEU A 25 0.46 10.33 15.14
CA LEU A 25 0.35 10.22 16.60
C LEU A 25 1.74 10.32 17.26
N PRO A 26 1.91 11.07 18.36
CA PRO A 26 3.19 11.11 19.07
C PRO A 26 3.65 9.71 19.50
N VAL A 27 4.95 9.48 19.50
CA VAL A 27 5.56 8.24 20.02
C VAL A 27 5.77 8.43 21.53
N PRO A 28 5.25 7.52 22.38
CA PRO A 28 5.48 7.60 23.83
C PRO A 28 6.97 7.59 24.17
N GLU A 29 7.34 8.37 25.18
CA GLU A 29 8.72 8.41 25.67
C GLU A 29 9.18 6.99 26.08
N GLY A 30 10.37 6.60 25.63
CA GLY A 30 10.95 5.26 25.90
C GLY A 30 10.54 4.15 24.93
N ALA A 31 9.54 4.34 24.06
CA ALA A 31 9.09 3.30 23.13
C ALA A 31 10.01 3.10 21.90
N SER A 32 10.80 4.11 21.53
CA SER A 32 11.64 4.10 20.32
C SER A 32 12.76 3.06 20.34
N GLY A 33 13.21 2.61 21.51
CA GLY A 33 14.26 1.60 21.67
C GLY A 33 13.78 0.14 21.72
N GLN A 34 12.46 -0.09 21.68
CA GLN A 34 11.86 -1.41 21.96
C GLN A 34 11.19 -2.07 20.76
N VAL A 35 11.44 -1.58 19.54
CA VAL A 35 10.82 -2.17 18.34
C VAL A 35 11.38 -3.57 18.11
N PRO A 36 10.55 -4.63 18.11
CA PRO A 36 11.01 -5.99 17.86
C PRO A 36 11.67 -6.12 16.48
N VAL A 37 12.62 -7.03 16.35
CA VAL A 37 13.25 -7.35 15.07
C VAL A 37 12.62 -8.63 14.51
N LEU A 38 12.20 -8.59 13.25
CA LEU A 38 11.67 -9.74 12.51
C LEU A 38 12.53 -9.94 11.26
N LEU A 39 13.12 -11.14 11.12
CA LEU A 39 13.99 -11.50 10.00
C LEU A 39 15.16 -10.52 9.77
N GLY A 40 15.73 -9.98 10.87
CA GLY A 40 16.83 -9.03 10.81
C GLY A 40 16.44 -7.60 10.46
N VAL A 41 15.14 -7.31 10.28
CA VAL A 41 14.61 -5.96 10.02
C VAL A 41 13.66 -5.56 11.14
N ALA A 42 13.74 -4.32 11.60
CA ALA A 42 12.85 -3.81 12.63
C ALA A 42 11.37 -3.90 12.18
N LEU A 43 10.49 -4.29 13.11
CA LEU A 43 9.08 -4.61 12.84
C LEU A 43 8.31 -3.43 12.26
N ASP A 44 8.68 -2.20 12.61
CA ASP A 44 8.13 -0.98 12.02
C ASP A 44 8.28 -0.96 10.49
N LYS A 45 9.41 -1.42 9.93
CA LYS A 45 9.60 -1.47 8.48
C LYS A 45 8.65 -2.46 7.81
N TRP A 46 8.34 -3.57 8.47
CA TRP A 46 7.33 -4.52 7.98
C TRP A 46 5.93 -3.91 8.02
N VAL A 47 5.60 -3.14 9.06
CA VAL A 47 4.33 -2.40 9.14
C VAL A 47 4.23 -1.36 8.03
N HIS A 48 5.31 -0.64 7.74
CA HIS A 48 5.41 0.29 6.62
C HIS A 48 5.17 -0.44 5.29
N ALA A 49 5.95 -1.47 4.98
CA ALA A 49 5.79 -2.24 3.75
C ALA A 49 4.37 -2.83 3.59
N ALA A 50 3.82 -3.42 4.65
CA ALA A 50 2.46 -3.97 4.64
C ALA A 50 1.41 -2.88 4.40
N SER A 51 1.52 -1.72 5.05
CA SER A 51 0.55 -0.63 4.93
C SER A 51 0.50 -0.09 3.49
N TYR A 52 1.65 0.24 2.91
CA TYR A 52 1.67 0.79 1.55
C TYR A 52 1.40 -0.27 0.48
N GLY A 53 1.72 -1.54 0.75
CA GLY A 53 1.25 -2.68 -0.04
C GLY A 53 -0.28 -2.80 -0.04
N THR A 54 -0.91 -2.76 1.13
CA THR A 54 -2.37 -2.75 1.27
C THR A 54 -3.00 -1.56 0.55
N LEU A 55 -2.44 -0.35 0.70
CA LEU A 55 -2.94 0.83 -0.01
C LEU A 55 -2.88 0.64 -1.53
N ALA A 56 -1.77 0.13 -2.07
CA ALA A 56 -1.63 -0.15 -3.50
C ALA A 56 -2.68 -1.16 -3.99
N VAL A 57 -2.95 -2.22 -3.22
CA VAL A 57 -3.99 -3.22 -3.54
C VAL A 57 -5.39 -2.61 -3.49
N LEU A 58 -5.72 -1.82 -2.48
CA LEU A 58 -7.03 -1.17 -2.37
C LEU A 58 -7.28 -0.18 -3.52
N LEU A 59 -6.23 0.55 -3.92
CA LEU A 59 -6.27 1.42 -5.10
C LEU A 59 -6.48 0.61 -6.39
N ALA A 60 -5.74 -0.49 -6.57
CA ALA A 60 -5.86 -1.36 -7.74
C ALA A 60 -7.24 -2.02 -7.81
N TRP A 61 -7.77 -2.47 -6.67
CA TRP A 61 -9.11 -3.01 -6.53
C TRP A 61 -10.19 -1.98 -6.85
N GLY A 62 -10.08 -0.77 -6.28
CA GLY A 62 -11.01 0.33 -6.52
C GLY A 62 -11.08 0.71 -8.01
N ARG A 63 -9.92 0.72 -8.68
CA ARG A 63 -9.80 0.95 -10.12
C ARG A 63 -10.19 -0.26 -10.98
N ARG A 64 -10.23 -1.46 -10.41
CA ARG A 64 -10.23 -2.74 -11.14
C ARG A 64 -9.08 -2.82 -12.16
N ALA A 65 -7.89 -2.39 -11.75
CA ALA A 65 -6.73 -2.29 -12.63
C ALA A 65 -6.30 -3.67 -13.16
N ARG A 66 -6.14 -3.79 -14.48
CA ARG A 66 -5.68 -5.02 -15.15
C ARG A 66 -4.40 -4.85 -15.95
N SER A 67 -4.10 -3.63 -16.41
CA SER A 67 -2.89 -3.36 -17.17
C SER A 67 -1.70 -3.03 -16.26
N VAL A 68 -0.50 -3.39 -16.70
CA VAL A 68 0.76 -3.09 -16.00
C VAL A 68 0.89 -1.59 -15.75
N ALA A 69 0.62 -0.75 -16.75
CA ALA A 69 0.71 0.70 -16.63
C ALA A 69 -0.27 1.26 -15.58
N ALA A 70 -1.50 0.74 -15.51
CA ALA A 70 -2.46 1.18 -14.50
C ALA A 70 -2.02 0.81 -13.08
N VAL A 71 -1.51 -0.42 -12.89
CA VAL A 71 -1.00 -0.85 -11.58
C VAL A 71 0.25 -0.07 -11.19
N ALA A 72 1.20 0.12 -12.11
CA ALA A 72 2.39 0.92 -11.86
C ALA A 72 2.04 2.35 -11.43
N GLY A 73 1.10 3.01 -12.12
CA GLY A 73 0.65 4.34 -11.72
C GLY A 73 0.03 4.38 -10.31
N LEU A 74 -0.73 3.36 -9.92
CA LEU A 74 -1.31 3.29 -8.58
C LEU A 74 -0.27 2.96 -7.49
N VAL A 75 0.73 2.14 -7.80
CA VAL A 75 1.89 1.93 -6.94
C VAL A 75 2.62 3.25 -6.73
N THR A 76 2.89 4.01 -7.80
CA THR A 76 3.51 5.34 -7.70
C THR A 76 2.69 6.28 -6.80
N VAL A 77 1.35 6.27 -6.93
CA VAL A 77 0.48 7.06 -6.03
C VAL A 77 0.66 6.64 -4.57
N ALA A 78 0.69 5.35 -4.27
CA ALA A 78 0.93 4.85 -2.91
C ALA A 78 2.31 5.28 -2.38
N VAL A 79 3.36 5.24 -3.21
CA VAL A 79 4.71 5.66 -2.82
C VAL A 79 4.78 7.17 -2.57
N CYS A 80 4.22 7.98 -3.47
CA CYS A 80 4.16 9.43 -3.29
C CYS A 80 3.35 9.81 -2.04
N TYR A 81 2.26 9.09 -1.77
CA TYR A 81 1.50 9.27 -0.54
C TYR A 81 2.36 8.99 0.69
N GLY A 82 3.12 7.89 0.70
CA GLY A 82 4.02 7.57 1.81
C GLY A 82 5.15 8.57 2.03
N ALA A 83 5.76 9.05 0.95
CA ALA A 83 6.72 10.15 1.03
C ALA A 83 6.09 11.40 1.66
N GLY A 84 4.85 11.74 1.27
CA GLY A 84 4.10 12.85 1.87
C GLY A 84 3.84 12.66 3.36
N VAL A 85 3.47 11.45 3.79
CA VAL A 85 3.28 11.12 5.21
C VAL A 85 4.58 11.27 6.00
N GLU A 86 5.71 10.77 5.49
CA GLU A 86 7.01 10.92 6.15
C GLU A 86 7.47 12.37 6.28
N LEU A 87 7.25 13.18 5.25
CA LEU A 87 7.49 14.61 5.34
C LEU A 87 6.58 15.26 6.39
N ALA A 88 5.30 14.87 6.45
CA ALA A 88 4.37 15.37 7.45
C ALA A 88 4.76 14.95 8.89
N GLN A 89 5.48 13.85 9.07
CA GLN A 89 5.97 13.44 10.40
C GLN A 89 6.95 14.45 11.00
N THR A 90 7.60 15.31 10.20
CA THR A 90 8.42 16.41 10.72
C THR A 90 7.63 17.45 11.52
N LEU A 91 6.31 17.48 11.37
CA LEU A 91 5.41 18.34 12.16
C LEU A 91 5.18 17.81 13.57
N VAL A 92 5.61 16.58 13.87
CA VAL A 92 5.46 15.93 15.17
C VAL A 92 6.85 15.82 15.80
N SER A 93 7.10 16.52 16.89
CA SER A 93 8.43 16.64 17.53
C SER A 93 9.04 15.31 17.99
N SER A 94 8.23 14.30 18.27
CA SER A 94 8.70 12.94 18.61
C SER A 94 8.97 12.06 17.38
N ARG A 95 8.85 12.60 16.16
CA ARG A 95 9.01 11.88 14.89
C ARG A 95 9.97 12.61 13.96
N GLY A 96 10.39 11.93 12.91
CA GLY A 96 11.24 12.49 11.87
C GLY A 96 11.12 11.69 10.58
N THR A 97 11.76 12.20 9.53
CA THR A 97 11.87 11.51 8.23
C THR A 97 12.85 10.37 8.31
N SER A 98 12.60 9.29 7.55
CA SER A 98 13.44 8.11 7.53
C SER A 98 13.48 7.51 6.13
N GLY A 99 14.66 7.54 5.50
CA GLY A 99 14.83 6.93 4.17
C GLY A 99 14.59 5.41 4.17
N ALA A 100 14.77 4.75 5.31
CA ALA A 100 14.49 3.33 5.46
C ALA A 100 12.98 3.05 5.47
N ASP A 101 12.18 3.94 6.05
CA ASP A 101 10.71 3.87 5.97
C ASP A 101 10.25 4.13 4.55
N PHE A 102 10.84 5.12 3.86
CA PHE A 102 10.50 5.40 2.48
C PHE A 102 10.73 4.18 1.59
N LEU A 103 11.89 3.54 1.77
CA LEU A 103 12.24 2.33 1.04
C LEU A 103 11.27 1.19 1.36
N ALA A 104 10.91 0.99 2.62
CA ALA A 104 9.95 -0.04 3.02
C ALA A 104 8.58 0.19 2.37
N ASN A 105 8.10 1.45 2.35
CA ASN A 105 6.85 1.84 1.68
C ASN A 105 6.89 1.47 0.19
N ALA A 106 7.99 1.84 -0.48
CA ALA A 106 8.19 1.61 -1.91
C ALA A 106 8.25 0.11 -2.25
N VAL A 107 9.03 -0.66 -1.50
CA VAL A 107 9.15 -2.11 -1.68
C VAL A 107 7.81 -2.81 -1.45
N GLY A 108 7.11 -2.48 -0.36
CA GLY A 108 5.81 -3.05 -0.05
C GLY A 108 4.76 -2.78 -1.12
N ALA A 109 4.64 -1.52 -1.57
CA ALA A 109 3.74 -1.14 -2.66
C ALA A 109 4.07 -1.86 -3.97
N ALA A 110 5.36 -1.94 -4.34
CA ALA A 110 5.79 -2.60 -5.56
C ALA A 110 5.50 -4.11 -5.54
N LEU A 111 5.86 -4.81 -4.45
CA LEU A 111 5.60 -6.24 -4.31
C LEU A 111 4.11 -6.55 -4.36
N ALA A 112 3.29 -5.75 -3.69
CA ALA A 112 1.83 -5.92 -3.72
C ALA A 112 1.24 -5.66 -5.11
N GLY A 113 1.75 -4.66 -5.84
CA GLY A 113 1.38 -4.42 -7.24
C GLY A 113 1.76 -5.58 -8.17
N LEU A 114 2.94 -6.16 -8.01
CA LEU A 114 3.36 -7.35 -8.76
C LEU A 114 2.47 -8.56 -8.44
N ALA A 115 2.18 -8.80 -7.15
CA ALA A 115 1.29 -9.87 -6.72
C ALA A 115 -0.13 -9.69 -7.29
N TRP A 116 -0.65 -8.46 -7.30
CA TRP A 116 -1.93 -8.14 -7.93
C TRP A 116 -1.94 -8.50 -9.42
N LEU A 117 -0.92 -8.12 -10.17
CA LEU A 117 -0.80 -8.45 -11.60
C LEU A 117 -0.73 -9.97 -11.82
N ALA A 118 0.06 -10.68 -11.00
CA ALA A 118 0.19 -12.13 -11.10
C ALA A 118 -1.16 -12.84 -10.87
N ALA A 119 -1.87 -12.49 -9.80
CA ALA A 119 -3.17 -13.09 -9.48
C ALA A 119 -4.22 -12.88 -10.60
N HIS A 120 -4.20 -11.72 -11.25
CA HIS A 120 -5.18 -11.38 -12.29
C HIS A 120 -4.78 -11.84 -13.70
N ARG A 121 -3.53 -12.25 -13.92
CA ARG A 121 -3.10 -12.96 -15.14
C ARG A 121 -3.52 -14.42 -15.10
N SER A 122 -3.36 -15.08 -13.95
CA SER A 122 -3.73 -16.50 -13.80
C SER A 122 -5.23 -16.74 -13.98
N GLY A 123 -6.09 -15.85 -13.48
CA GLY A 123 -7.54 -15.97 -13.69
C GLY A 123 -7.96 -15.94 -15.16
N ALA A 124 -7.25 -15.19 -16.01
CA ALA A 124 -7.53 -15.14 -17.44
C ALA A 124 -7.10 -16.43 -18.18
N LEU A 125 -6.04 -17.08 -17.73
CA LEU A 125 -5.58 -18.36 -18.29
C LEU A 125 -6.50 -19.51 -17.86
N SER A 126 -7.00 -19.51 -16.62
CA SER A 126 -7.93 -20.53 -16.13
C SER A 126 -9.29 -20.50 -16.84
N ASP A 127 -9.85 -19.31 -17.10
CA ASP A 127 -11.11 -19.13 -17.85
C ASP A 127 -11.02 -19.66 -19.29
N GLN A 128 -9.86 -19.49 -19.93
CA GLN A 128 -9.65 -19.87 -21.33
C GLN A 128 -9.52 -21.39 -21.53
N THR A 129 -9.19 -22.12 -20.46
CA THR A 129 -9.07 -23.58 -20.46
C THR A 129 -10.37 -24.30 -20.07
N ASP A 130 -11.41 -23.59 -19.62
CA ASP A 130 -12.68 -24.20 -19.25
C ASP A 130 -13.49 -24.62 -20.50
N PRO A 131 -13.76 -25.92 -20.72
CA PRO A 131 -14.53 -26.40 -21.86
C PRO A 131 -15.94 -25.80 -21.97
N GLN A 132 -16.52 -25.31 -20.86
CA GLN A 132 -17.85 -24.72 -20.85
C GLN A 132 -17.93 -23.30 -21.42
N SER A 133 -16.80 -22.61 -21.61
CA SER A 133 -16.75 -21.25 -22.16
C SER A 133 -16.97 -21.18 -23.69
N ARG A 134 -17.08 -22.33 -24.37
CA ARG A 134 -17.17 -22.45 -25.84
C ARG A 134 -18.57 -22.77 -26.38
N GLN A 135 -19.60 -22.75 -25.54
CA GLN A 135 -21.00 -22.92 -25.95
C GLN A 135 -21.76 -21.59 -25.89
#